data_AF-A0A8D8Z590-F1
#
_entry.id   AF-A0A8D8Z590-F1
#
_cell.length_a   1.000
_cell.length_b   1.000
_cell.length_c   1.000
_cell.angle_alpha   90.00
_cell.angle_beta   90.00
_cell.angle_gamma   90.00
#
_symmetry.space_group_name_H-M   'P 1'
#
loop_
_entity.id
_entity.type
_entity.pdbx_description
1 polymer ?
#
loop_
_entity_poly.entity_id
_entity_poly.type
_entity_poly.pdbx_seq_one_letter_code
_entity_poly.pdbx_strand_id
1 'polypeptide(L)'
;KKNIKKKTGEIEIFCNYLNIINISKKIPLDVNKKNSEKTSLKYRYLDLRKPEMIKRFKIRSKICNYIRNFLNKNNFIEIETPILTKSTPEGARDFLVPSRINKGKFYALPQSPQIFKQLLMISGFDRYYQIAKCFRDEDLRSNRQPEFTQIDIETSFIKPKKLIKKMEKMINNLFLKIKK
;
A
#
# COMPACT_ATOMS: atom_id res chain seq x y z
N LYS A 1 -19.50 -19.44 34.33
CA LYS A 1 -19.80 -17.98 34.39
C LYS A 1 -19.54 -17.38 33.01
N LYS A 2 -20.48 -16.61 32.44
CA LYS A 2 -20.32 -15.99 31.11
C LYS A 2 -19.25 -14.89 31.11
N ASN A 3 -18.51 -14.74 30.01
CA ASN A 3 -17.50 -13.69 29.83
C ASN A 3 -17.98 -12.61 28.84
N ILE A 4 -18.56 -11.53 29.35
CA ILE A 4 -19.17 -10.47 28.54
C ILE A 4 -18.13 -9.68 27.70
N LYS A 5 -16.83 -9.77 28.02
CA LYS A 5 -15.76 -9.04 27.29
C LYS A 5 -15.41 -9.65 25.94
N LYS A 6 -15.82 -10.88 25.64
CA LYS A 6 -15.51 -11.59 24.39
C LYS A 6 -16.79 -11.91 23.62
N LYS A 7 -16.74 -11.80 22.29
CA LYS A 7 -17.87 -12.14 21.40
C LYS A 7 -18.38 -13.56 21.58
N THR A 8 -17.50 -14.50 21.91
CA THR A 8 -17.81 -15.92 22.12
C THR A 8 -17.93 -16.26 23.60
N GLY A 9 -18.10 -15.29 24.50
CA GLY A 9 -17.99 -15.54 25.94
C GLY A 9 -19.19 -16.20 26.60
N GLU A 10 -20.25 -16.48 25.83
CA GLU A 10 -21.43 -17.21 26.30
C GLU A 10 -21.37 -18.71 26.03
N ILE A 11 -20.44 -19.14 25.18
CA ILE A 11 -20.29 -20.53 24.72
C ILE A 11 -18.84 -20.98 24.88
N GLU A 12 -18.64 -22.29 24.98
CA GLU A 12 -17.33 -22.93 24.91
C GLU A 12 -17.41 -24.18 24.03
N ILE A 13 -16.24 -24.70 23.64
CA ILE A 13 -16.15 -25.88 22.77
C ILE A 13 -15.67 -27.04 23.64
N PHE A 14 -16.51 -28.06 23.82
CA PHE A 14 -16.09 -29.33 24.39
C PHE A 14 -15.26 -30.10 23.35
N CYS A 15 -14.00 -30.38 23.66
CA CYS A 15 -13.05 -30.96 22.70
C CYS A 15 -13.10 -32.49 22.75
N ASN A 16 -13.65 -33.12 21.70
CA ASN A 16 -13.64 -34.58 21.57
C ASN A 16 -12.35 -35.12 20.94
N TYR A 17 -11.69 -34.34 20.08
CA TYR A 17 -10.50 -34.75 19.34
C TYR A 17 -9.58 -33.57 19.09
N LEU A 18 -8.26 -33.79 19.23
CA LEU A 18 -7.22 -32.80 19.01
C LEU A 18 -6.23 -33.32 17.95
N ASN A 19 -6.04 -32.54 16.88
CA ASN A 19 -4.98 -32.78 15.90
C ASN A 19 -3.98 -31.61 15.91
N ILE A 20 -2.70 -31.91 16.06
CA ILE A 20 -1.63 -30.92 16.05
C ILE A 20 -1.14 -30.75 14.62
N ILE A 21 -1.55 -29.65 13.97
CA ILE A 21 -1.13 -29.32 12.60
C ILE A 21 0.36 -28.98 12.54
N ASN A 22 0.86 -28.21 13.52
CA ASN A 22 2.27 -27.84 13.59
C ASN A 22 2.68 -27.40 15.00
N ILE A 23 3.92 -27.70 15.39
CA ILE A 23 4.50 -27.35 16.69
C ILE A 23 5.29 -26.04 16.56
N SER A 24 5.18 -25.15 17.55
CA SER A 24 5.98 -23.92 17.61
C SER A 24 7.10 -24.04 18.64
N LYS A 25 8.30 -23.53 18.30
CA LYS A 25 9.32 -23.19 19.29
C LYS A 25 8.85 -22.01 20.16
N LYS A 26 9.59 -21.71 21.23
CA LYS A 26 9.32 -20.55 22.11
C LYS A 26 9.25 -19.26 21.28
N ILE A 27 8.14 -18.54 21.42
CA ILE A 27 7.85 -17.34 20.63
C ILE A 27 8.75 -16.19 21.10
N PRO A 28 9.51 -15.53 20.19
CA PRO A 28 10.45 -14.45 20.54
C PRO A 28 9.79 -13.07 20.72
N LEU A 29 8.45 -13.02 20.73
CA LEU A 29 7.64 -11.82 20.95
C LEU A 29 6.69 -12.08 22.12
N ASP A 30 6.54 -11.09 22.99
CA ASP A 30 5.49 -11.10 23.99
C ASP A 30 4.14 -10.80 23.31
N VAL A 31 3.17 -11.68 23.46
CA VAL A 31 1.83 -11.53 22.86
C VAL A 31 1.01 -10.48 23.62
N ASN A 32 1.28 -10.29 24.92
CA ASN A 32 0.50 -9.45 25.82
C ASN A 32 1.11 -8.05 26.03
N LYS A 33 2.37 -7.85 25.63
CA LYS A 33 3.07 -6.56 25.79
C LYS A 33 3.50 -5.96 24.45
N LYS A 34 3.72 -4.65 24.48
CA LYS A 34 4.35 -3.94 23.37
C LYS A 34 5.82 -4.37 23.30
N ASN A 35 6.20 -4.92 22.15
CA ASN A 35 7.58 -5.32 21.88
C ASN A 35 8.35 -4.11 21.33
N SER A 36 9.68 -4.14 21.40
CA SER A 36 10.49 -3.14 20.71
C SER A 36 10.27 -3.20 19.19
N GLU A 37 10.42 -2.08 18.50
CA GLU A 37 10.25 -2.00 17.06
C GLU A 37 11.25 -2.91 16.32
N LYS A 38 12.51 -2.91 16.75
CA LYS A 38 13.57 -3.78 16.22
C LYS A 38 13.17 -5.26 16.25
N THR A 39 12.65 -5.75 17.38
CA THR A 39 12.21 -7.16 17.50
C THR A 39 10.96 -7.43 16.67
N SER A 40 10.04 -6.47 16.62
CA SER A 40 8.81 -6.58 15.82
C SER A 40 9.09 -6.61 14.32
N LEU A 41 10.09 -5.86 13.84
CA LEU A 41 10.54 -5.89 12.45
C LEU A 41 11.32 -7.17 12.14
N LYS A 42 12.20 -7.62 13.05
CA LYS A 42 12.94 -8.89 12.91
C LYS A 42 12.01 -10.09 12.78
N TYR A 43 10.94 -10.13 13.57
CA TYR A 43 9.95 -11.21 13.58
C TYR A 43 8.60 -10.75 13.02
N ARG A 44 8.63 -9.95 11.95
CA ARG A 44 7.43 -9.31 11.41
C ARG A 44 6.31 -10.28 11.07
N TYR A 45 6.64 -11.47 10.59
CA TYR A 45 5.66 -12.53 10.28
C TYR A 45 4.86 -13.01 11.51
N LEU A 46 5.43 -12.93 12.73
CA LEU A 46 4.71 -13.18 13.98
C LEU A 46 3.93 -11.95 14.43
N ASP A 47 4.55 -10.78 14.35
CA ASP A 47 3.91 -9.51 14.74
C ASP A 47 2.65 -9.22 13.89
N LEU A 48 2.68 -9.57 12.60
CA LEU A 48 1.53 -9.46 11.69
C LEU A 48 0.32 -10.31 12.10
N ARG A 49 0.48 -11.31 12.98
CA ARG A 49 -0.63 -12.11 13.51
C ARG A 49 -1.46 -11.35 14.57
N LYS A 50 -0.94 -10.25 15.12
CA LYS A 50 -1.67 -9.45 16.11
C LYS A 50 -2.95 -8.87 15.49
N PRO A 51 -4.10 -8.90 16.18
CA PRO A 51 -5.37 -8.39 15.67
C PRO A 51 -5.29 -6.94 15.15
N GLU A 52 -4.52 -6.09 15.83
CA GLU A 52 -4.28 -4.70 15.43
C GLU A 52 -3.57 -4.59 14.08
N MET A 53 -2.53 -5.41 13.87
CA MET A 53 -1.78 -5.43 12.61
C MET A 53 -2.65 -5.93 11.47
N ILE A 54 -3.36 -7.04 11.67
CA ILE A 54 -4.33 -7.57 10.69
C ILE A 54 -5.38 -6.51 10.36
N LYS A 55 -5.92 -5.80 11.37
CA LYS A 55 -6.90 -4.72 11.16
C LYS A 55 -6.35 -3.61 10.27
N ARG A 56 -5.10 -3.16 10.49
CA ARG A 56 -4.46 -2.13 9.65
C ARG A 56 -4.33 -2.56 8.18
N PHE A 57 -3.89 -3.79 7.91
CA PHE A 57 -3.79 -4.30 6.54
C PHE A 57 -5.16 -4.49 5.88
N LYS A 58 -6.16 -4.98 6.63
CA LYS A 58 -7.55 -5.06 6.16
C LYS A 58 -8.11 -3.67 5.82
N ILE A 59 -7.82 -2.65 6.63
CA ILE A 59 -8.21 -1.26 6.34
C ILE A 59 -7.51 -0.78 5.08
N ARG A 60 -6.20 -0.95 4.94
CA ARG A 60 -5.45 -0.58 3.73
C ARG A 60 -6.03 -1.24 2.47
N SER A 61 -6.35 -2.52 2.52
CA SER A 61 -6.99 -3.24 1.41
C SER A 61 -8.36 -2.63 1.06
N LYS A 62 -9.21 -2.37 2.07
CA LYS A 62 -10.50 -1.70 1.88
C LYS A 62 -10.36 -0.31 1.26
N ILE A 63 -9.34 0.47 1.66
CA ILE A 63 -9.02 1.77 1.07
C ILE A 63 -8.72 1.61 -0.43
N CYS A 64 -7.79 0.73 -0.78
CA CYS A 64 -7.38 0.52 -2.18
C CYS A 64 -8.57 0.06 -3.03
N ASN A 65 -9.37 -0.89 -2.55
CA ASN A 65 -10.56 -1.36 -3.25
C ASN A 65 -11.60 -0.24 -3.44
N TYR A 66 -11.80 0.60 -2.41
CA TYR A 66 -12.71 1.74 -2.52
C TYR A 66 -12.27 2.72 -3.60
N ILE A 67 -10.98 3.09 -3.62
CA ILE A 67 -10.41 4.03 -4.60
C ILE A 67 -10.55 3.49 -6.02
N ARG A 68 -10.18 2.22 -6.26
CA ARG A 68 -10.36 1.56 -7.56
C ARG A 68 -11.82 1.63 -8.02
N ASN A 69 -12.75 1.22 -7.17
CA ASN A 69 -14.18 1.26 -7.49
C ASN A 69 -14.67 2.68 -7.77
N PHE A 70 -14.19 3.69 -7.03
CA PHE A 70 -14.55 5.08 -7.26
C PHE A 70 -14.02 5.55 -8.63
N LEU A 71 -12.75 5.30 -8.94
CA LEU A 71 -12.12 5.75 -10.18
C LEU A 71 -12.69 5.03 -11.41
N ASN A 72 -12.94 3.72 -11.32
CA ASN A 72 -13.57 2.93 -12.39
C ASN A 72 -14.99 3.45 -12.72
N LYS A 73 -15.82 3.72 -11.70
CA LYS A 73 -17.14 4.34 -11.89
C LYS A 73 -17.11 5.74 -12.51
N ASN A 74 -15.94 6.34 -12.53
CA ASN A 74 -15.67 7.69 -13.00
C ASN A 74 -14.87 7.70 -14.31
N ASN A 75 -14.84 6.55 -15.00
CA ASN A 75 -14.22 6.28 -16.30
C ASN A 75 -12.71 6.50 -16.31
N PHE A 76 -12.03 6.32 -15.18
CA PHE A 76 -10.58 6.20 -15.18
C PHE A 76 -10.17 4.76 -15.50
N ILE A 77 -9.02 4.62 -16.16
CA ILE A 77 -8.43 3.32 -16.51
C ILE A 77 -7.19 3.08 -15.64
N GLU A 78 -7.11 1.92 -14.99
CA GLU A 78 -5.91 1.49 -14.26
C GLU A 78 -4.88 1.01 -15.28
N ILE A 79 -3.73 1.68 -15.38
CA ILE A 79 -2.67 1.31 -16.32
C ILE A 79 -1.38 1.11 -15.53
N GLU A 80 -0.69 0.01 -15.78
CA GLU A 80 0.61 -0.23 -15.18
C GLU A 80 1.72 0.45 -15.99
N THR A 81 2.62 1.14 -15.29
CA THR A 81 3.78 1.82 -15.86
C THR A 81 5.08 1.10 -15.50
N PRO A 82 6.12 1.14 -16.36
CA PRO A 82 7.38 0.45 -16.11
C PRO A 82 8.10 0.90 -14.83
N ILE A 83 8.70 -0.05 -14.12
CA ILE A 83 9.54 0.19 -12.93
C ILE A 83 11.02 0.40 -13.29
N LEU A 84 11.49 -0.12 -14.43
CA LEU A 84 12.87 0.11 -14.88
C LEU A 84 12.88 1.25 -15.89
N THR A 85 13.22 2.45 -15.42
CA THR A 85 13.19 3.68 -16.22
C THR A 85 14.57 4.20 -16.54
N LYS A 86 14.65 5.24 -17.37
CA LYS A 86 15.86 6.07 -17.47
C LYS A 86 15.96 6.95 -16.21
N SER A 87 17.18 7.20 -15.74
CA SER A 87 17.40 8.17 -14.67
C SER A 87 17.10 9.58 -15.17
N THR A 88 16.48 10.39 -14.33
CA THR A 88 16.19 11.80 -14.59
C THR A 88 16.99 12.65 -13.61
N PRO A 89 17.71 13.69 -14.07
CA PRO A 89 18.57 14.50 -13.19
C PRO A 89 17.79 15.40 -12.21
N GLU A 90 16.46 15.47 -12.31
CA GLU A 90 15.60 16.30 -11.47
C GLU A 90 14.98 15.50 -10.31
N GLY A 91 14.80 16.14 -9.16
CA GLY A 91 14.10 15.57 -8.00
C GLY A 91 15.03 14.98 -6.94
N ALA A 92 14.64 13.85 -6.36
CA ALA A 92 15.43 13.12 -5.38
C ALA A 92 16.56 12.31 -6.05
N ARG A 93 17.39 11.62 -5.27
CA ARG A 93 18.31 10.62 -5.84
C ARG A 93 17.53 9.36 -6.25
N ASP A 94 17.91 8.80 -7.39
CA ASP A 94 17.34 7.57 -7.93
C ASP A 94 18.05 6.34 -7.34
N PHE A 95 17.28 5.28 -7.07
CA PHE A 95 17.86 3.94 -6.93
C PHE A 95 18.25 3.42 -8.32
N LEU A 96 19.49 2.95 -8.47
CA LEU A 96 20.00 2.43 -9.74
C LEU A 96 19.99 0.90 -9.78
N VAL A 97 19.64 0.37 -10.95
CA VAL A 97 19.66 -1.07 -11.25
C VAL A 97 20.63 -1.31 -12.41
N PRO A 98 21.78 -1.98 -12.20
CA PRO A 98 22.76 -2.22 -13.26
C PRO A 98 22.18 -3.15 -14.34
N SER A 99 22.43 -2.82 -15.61
CA SER A 99 22.03 -3.68 -16.72
C SER A 99 23.09 -4.76 -16.98
N ARG A 100 22.69 -6.03 -16.92
CA ARG A 100 23.55 -7.16 -17.30
C ARG A 100 23.89 -7.16 -18.80
N ILE A 101 22.91 -6.78 -19.63
CA ILE A 101 23.02 -6.84 -21.10
C ILE A 101 23.80 -5.63 -21.62
N ASN A 102 23.49 -4.44 -21.09
CA ASN A 102 24.07 -3.19 -21.56
C ASN A 102 25.18 -2.77 -20.59
N LYS A 103 26.39 -3.30 -20.79
CA LYS A 103 27.55 -3.03 -19.92
C LYS A 103 27.78 -1.52 -19.74
N GLY A 104 27.93 -1.08 -18.49
CA GLY A 104 28.13 0.33 -18.13
C GLY A 104 26.84 1.17 -18.12
N LYS A 105 25.67 0.60 -18.43
CA LYS A 105 24.38 1.29 -18.36
C LYS A 105 23.55 0.82 -17.16
N PHE A 106 22.73 1.73 -16.66
CA PHE A 106 21.87 1.54 -15.50
C PHE A 106 20.43 1.93 -15.84
N TYR A 107 19.48 1.24 -15.22
CA TYR A 107 18.12 1.72 -15.07
C TYR A 107 17.99 2.47 -13.75
N ALA A 108 16.97 3.30 -13.64
CA ALA A 108 16.53 3.91 -12.39
C ALA A 108 15.17 3.34 -11.98
N LEU A 109 14.93 3.23 -10.68
CA LEU A 109 13.59 3.01 -10.15
C LEU A 109 12.82 4.35 -10.09
N PRO A 110 11.54 4.41 -10.49
CA PRO A 110 10.83 5.66 -10.65
C PRO A 110 10.50 6.31 -9.30
N GLN A 111 10.78 7.61 -9.20
CA GLN A 111 10.31 8.44 -8.08
C GLN A 111 8.79 8.66 -8.09
N SER A 112 8.19 8.58 -9.28
CA SER A 112 6.76 8.53 -9.56
C SER A 112 6.53 8.17 -11.03
N PRO A 113 5.31 7.77 -11.45
CA PRO A 113 4.98 7.55 -12.86
C PRO A 113 4.81 8.83 -13.71
N GLN A 114 5.36 9.98 -13.26
CA GLN A 114 5.06 11.31 -13.81
C GLN A 114 5.23 11.43 -15.33
N ILE A 115 6.32 10.89 -15.89
CA ILE A 115 6.57 10.96 -17.33
C ILE A 115 5.57 10.06 -18.08
N PHE A 116 5.33 8.85 -17.59
CA PHE A 116 4.44 7.91 -18.25
C PHE A 116 2.99 8.37 -18.25
N LYS A 117 2.48 8.94 -17.15
CA LYS A 117 1.10 9.43 -17.11
C LYS A 117 0.88 10.59 -18.09
N GLN A 118 1.88 11.45 -18.30
CA GLN A 118 1.84 12.48 -19.33
C GLN A 118 1.85 11.89 -20.75
N LEU A 119 2.71 10.91 -21.01
CA LEU A 119 2.73 10.18 -22.29
C LEU A 119 1.39 9.50 -22.57
N LEU A 120 0.72 8.94 -21.55
CA LEU A 120 -0.62 8.37 -21.69
C LEU A 120 -1.63 9.44 -22.10
N MET A 121 -1.60 10.64 -21.51
CA MET A 121 -2.50 11.73 -21.94
C MET A 121 -2.25 12.12 -23.41
N ILE A 122 -0.98 12.20 -23.83
CA ILE A 122 -0.61 12.46 -25.24
C ILE A 122 -1.08 11.33 -26.16
N SER A 123 -1.05 10.08 -25.69
CA SER A 123 -1.47 8.90 -26.44
C SER A 123 -3.00 8.76 -26.57
N GLY A 124 -3.76 9.75 -26.10
CA GLY A 124 -5.22 9.78 -26.22
C GLY A 124 -5.96 9.12 -25.06
N PHE A 125 -5.28 8.71 -23.99
CA PHE A 125 -5.97 8.30 -22.77
C PHE A 125 -6.59 9.54 -22.10
N ASP A 126 -7.91 9.52 -21.88
CA ASP A 126 -8.61 10.65 -21.25
C ASP A 126 -8.37 10.70 -19.73
N ARG A 127 -8.33 9.54 -19.07
CA ARG A 127 -8.32 9.41 -17.60
C ARG A 127 -7.55 8.18 -17.17
N TYR A 128 -6.45 8.43 -16.47
CA TYR A 128 -5.54 7.40 -15.99
C TYR A 128 -5.50 7.40 -14.46
N TYR A 129 -5.33 6.22 -13.88
CA TYR A 129 -4.84 6.10 -12.52
C TYR A 129 -3.94 4.88 -12.33
N GLN A 130 -3.13 4.90 -11.29
CA GLN A 130 -2.35 3.74 -10.84
C GLN A 130 -2.13 3.80 -9.32
N ILE A 131 -2.27 2.66 -8.63
CA ILE A 131 -1.76 2.51 -7.27
C ILE A 131 -0.30 2.06 -7.37
N ALA A 132 0.60 3.03 -7.60
CA ALA A 132 1.97 2.80 -8.02
C ALA A 132 2.95 2.64 -6.83
N LYS A 133 3.97 1.81 -7.01
CA LYS A 133 5.17 1.83 -6.15
C LYS A 133 6.14 2.89 -6.63
N CYS A 134 6.67 3.66 -5.69
CA CYS A 134 7.56 4.78 -5.94
C CYS A 134 8.79 4.65 -5.06
N PHE A 135 9.94 5.05 -5.59
CA PHE A 135 11.24 4.82 -4.97
C PHE A 135 12.01 6.13 -4.86
N ARG A 136 12.52 6.46 -3.67
CA ARG A 136 13.32 7.68 -3.44
C ARG A 136 14.49 7.35 -2.54
N ASP A 137 15.70 7.61 -3.01
CA ASP A 137 16.91 7.53 -2.20
C ASP A 137 17.10 8.82 -1.40
N GLU A 138 16.31 8.95 -0.33
CA GLU A 138 16.34 10.07 0.61
C GLU A 138 16.59 9.56 2.04
N ASP A 139 17.08 10.46 2.90
CA ASP A 139 17.21 10.17 4.34
C ASP A 139 15.89 9.68 4.93
N LEU A 140 15.97 8.55 5.63
CA LEU A 140 14.83 7.96 6.31
C LEU A 140 14.37 8.86 7.45
N ARG A 141 13.06 9.12 7.49
CA ARG A 141 12.37 9.78 8.60
C ARG A 141 11.26 8.87 9.09
N SER A 142 10.69 9.17 10.26
CA SER A 142 9.62 8.36 10.85
C SER A 142 8.42 8.09 9.93
N ASN A 143 8.19 8.93 8.93
CA ASN A 143 7.14 8.82 7.93
C ASN A 143 7.65 8.67 6.48
N ARG A 144 8.96 8.45 6.27
CA ARG A 144 9.58 8.30 4.94
C ARG A 144 10.21 6.93 4.82
N GLN A 145 9.79 6.19 3.81
CA GLN A 145 10.34 4.89 3.44
C GLN A 145 10.92 5.01 2.03
N PRO A 146 11.99 4.27 1.72
CA PRO A 146 12.64 4.38 0.41
C PRO A 146 11.73 3.86 -0.70
N GLU A 147 10.83 2.92 -0.36
CA GLU A 147 9.74 2.45 -1.20
C GLU A 147 8.40 2.81 -0.54
N PHE A 148 7.52 3.46 -1.29
CA PHE A 148 6.18 3.80 -0.82
C PHE A 148 5.14 3.66 -1.94
N THR A 149 3.87 3.84 -1.60
CA THR A 149 2.76 3.68 -2.55
C THR A 149 2.07 5.01 -2.78
N GLN A 150 1.90 5.39 -4.04
CA GLN A 150 1.09 6.53 -4.46
C GLN A 150 -0.23 6.07 -5.06
N ILE A 151 -1.23 6.94 -5.01
CA ILE A 151 -2.42 6.87 -5.87
C ILE A 151 -2.17 7.95 -6.91
N ASP A 152 -1.57 7.56 -8.03
CA ASP A 152 -1.23 8.47 -9.11
C ASP A 152 -2.42 8.57 -10.08
N ILE A 153 -2.75 9.79 -10.49
CA ILE A 153 -3.95 10.12 -11.25
C ILE A 153 -3.57 11.19 -12.27
N GLU A 154 -4.05 11.04 -13.50
CA GLU A 154 -3.89 12.03 -14.56
C GLU A 154 -5.16 12.11 -15.42
N THR A 155 -5.46 13.30 -15.96
CA THR A 155 -6.65 13.53 -16.79
C THR A 155 -6.37 14.54 -17.90
N SER A 156 -6.90 14.27 -19.08
CA SER A 156 -6.90 15.18 -20.23
C SER A 156 -8.11 16.12 -20.19
N PHE A 157 -7.94 17.36 -20.67
CA PHE A 157 -9.02 18.35 -20.88
C PHE A 157 -9.93 18.66 -19.66
N ILE A 158 -9.51 18.34 -18.43
CA ILE A 158 -10.25 18.66 -17.20
C ILE A 158 -9.62 19.87 -16.51
N LYS A 159 -10.43 20.88 -16.22
CA LYS A 159 -10.00 22.04 -15.42
C LYS A 159 -9.62 21.61 -13.98
N PRO A 160 -8.54 22.17 -13.38
CA PRO A 160 -8.07 21.77 -12.05
C PRO A 160 -9.15 21.78 -10.96
N LYS A 161 -10.00 22.82 -10.91
CA LYS A 161 -11.10 22.91 -9.93
C LYS A 161 -12.07 21.73 -9.98
N LYS A 162 -12.34 21.19 -11.18
CA LYS A 162 -13.23 20.04 -11.37
C LYS A 162 -12.57 18.74 -10.90
N LEU A 163 -11.27 18.59 -11.15
CA LEU A 163 -10.51 17.43 -10.67
C LEU A 163 -10.41 17.42 -9.14
N ILE A 164 -10.06 18.56 -8.53
CA ILE A 164 -9.99 18.71 -7.07
C ILE A 164 -11.32 18.34 -6.42
N LYS A 165 -12.44 18.89 -6.88
CA LYS A 165 -13.78 18.57 -6.36
C LYS A 165 -14.12 17.08 -6.45
N LYS A 166 -13.66 16.41 -7.52
CA LYS A 166 -13.86 14.96 -7.71
C LYS A 166 -13.03 14.15 -6.72
N MET A 167 -11.77 14.56 -6.48
CA MET A 167 -10.88 13.93 -5.51
C MET A 167 -11.33 14.17 -4.07
N GLU A 168 -11.78 15.37 -3.72
CA GLU A 168 -12.37 15.68 -2.42
C GLU A 168 -13.59 14.80 -2.14
N LYS A 169 -14.50 14.65 -3.11
CA LYS A 169 -15.64 13.74 -2.99
C LYS A 169 -15.20 12.29 -2.75
N MET A 170 -14.15 11.84 -3.43
CA MET A 170 -13.58 10.51 -3.21
C MET A 170 -13.10 10.33 -1.77
N ILE A 171 -12.29 11.28 -1.30
CA ILE A 171 -11.67 11.25 0.03
C ILE A 171 -12.74 11.34 1.13
N ASN A 172 -13.69 12.29 1.02
CA ASN A 172 -14.76 12.45 2.01
C ASN A 172 -15.58 11.16 2.17
N ASN A 173 -16.00 10.56 1.06
CA ASN A 173 -16.77 9.33 1.09
C ASN A 173 -15.94 8.12 1.58
N LEU A 174 -14.64 8.09 1.28
CA LEU A 174 -13.71 7.09 1.82
C LEU A 174 -13.67 7.16 3.35
N PHE A 175 -13.49 8.35 3.92
CA PHE A 175 -13.46 8.56 5.36
C PHE A 175 -14.78 8.14 6.02
N LEU A 176 -15.93 8.55 5.45
CA LEU A 176 -17.26 8.15 5.94
C LEU A 176 -17.45 6.62 5.94
N LYS A 177 -16.90 5.93 4.95
CA LYS A 177 -17.04 4.47 4.83
C LYS A 177 -16.13 3.70 5.79
N ILE A 178 -14.95 4.25 6.12
CA ILE A 178 -13.92 3.55 6.89
C ILE A 178 -13.95 3.86 8.38
N LYS A 179 -14.40 5.06 8.78
CA LYS A 179 -14.46 5.49 10.19
C LYS A 179 -15.61 4.85 10.99
N LYS A 180 -16.36 3.91 10.38
CA LYS A 180 -17.36 3.08 11.09
C LYS A 180 -16.72 1.99 11.95
#